data_AF-A0A410P7Z9-F1
#
_entry.id   AF-A0A410P7Z9-F1
#
_cell.length_a   1.000
_cell.length_b   1.000
_cell.length_c   1.000
_cell.angle_alpha   90.00
_cell.angle_beta   90.00
_cell.angle_gamma   90.00
#
_symmetry.space_group_name_H-M   'P 1'
#
loop_
_entity.id
_entity.type
_entity.pdbx_description
1 polymer ?
#
loop_
_entity_poly.entity_id
_entity_poly.type
_entity_poly.pdbx_seq_one_letter_code
_entity_poly.pdbx_strand_id
1 'polypeptide(L)' 'GEVAWKTASDYDSNGILDCFAIEGKPDAVETIANAYVKLGRHREGVVGFAQCYLFDAQDIVTFGVTYLEKHF' A
#
# COMPACT_ATOMS: atom_id res chain seq x y z
N GLY A 1 -23.82 -28.93 -9.19
CA GLY A 1 -22.44 -28.42 -9.24
C GLY A 1 -21.88 -28.54 -7.85
N GLU A 2 -20.73 -29.18 -7.70
CA GLU A 2 -20.10 -29.44 -6.40
C GLU A 2 -18.95 -28.47 -6.14
N VAL A 3 -18.68 -28.19 -4.87
CA VAL A 3 -17.58 -27.31 -4.44
C VAL A 3 -16.25 -28.03 -4.66
N ALA A 4 -15.29 -27.35 -5.30
CA ALA A 4 -13.93 -27.84 -5.50
C ALA A 4 -12.91 -26.88 -4.87
N TRP A 5 -12.28 -27.31 -3.78
CA TRP A 5 -11.21 -26.56 -3.12
C TRP A 5 -9.95 -26.55 -3.98
N LYS A 6 -9.28 -25.40 -4.05
CA LYS A 6 -8.01 -25.22 -4.75
C LYS A 6 -7.02 -24.49 -3.86
N THR A 7 -5.77 -24.91 -3.95
CA THR A 7 -4.64 -24.22 -3.30
C THR A 7 -4.10 -23.14 -4.24
N ALA A 8 -3.70 -22.01 -3.67
CA ALA A 8 -3.02 -20.93 -4.37
C ALA A 8 -1.73 -20.56 -3.63
N SER A 9 -0.76 -20.06 -4.38
CA SER A 9 0.45 -19.41 -3.89
C SER A 9 0.50 -18.02 -4.52
N ASP A 10 0.64 -16.99 -3.70
CA ASP A 10 0.64 -15.59 -4.13
C ASP A 10 1.63 -14.79 -3.26
N TYR A 11 1.86 -13.53 -3.60
CA TYR A 11 2.68 -12.62 -2.80
C TYR A 11 2.06 -12.38 -1.43
N ASP A 12 2.90 -12.20 -0.41
CA ASP A 12 2.45 -11.95 0.95
C ASP A 12 1.87 -10.52 1.08
N SER A 13 0.59 -10.44 1.39
CA SER A 13 -0.13 -9.19 1.60
C SER A 13 0.11 -8.55 2.97
N ASN A 14 0.77 -9.24 3.91
CA ASN A 14 1.08 -8.72 5.26
C ASN A 14 2.53 -8.21 5.37
N GLY A 15 3.27 -8.20 4.27
CA GLY A 15 4.67 -7.77 4.24
C GLY A 15 5.39 -8.38 3.05
N ILE A 16 5.59 -7.59 2.00
CA ILE A 16 6.20 -8.06 0.75
C ILE A 16 7.68 -8.46 0.89
N LEU A 17 8.35 -7.99 1.95
CA LEU A 17 9.73 -8.33 2.34
C LEU A 17 9.80 -8.50 3.86
N ASP A 18 10.81 -9.21 4.36
CA ASP A 18 11.01 -9.50 5.79
C ASP A 18 10.96 -8.25 6.68
N CYS A 19 11.51 -7.13 6.22
CA CYS A 19 11.51 -5.87 6.97
C CYS A 19 10.10 -5.26 7.13
N PHE A 20 9.17 -5.60 6.24
CA PHE A 20 7.78 -5.15 6.24
C PHE A 20 6.82 -6.14 6.88
N ALA A 21 7.27 -7.36 7.23
CA ALA A 21 6.45 -8.40 7.85
C ALA A 21 6.58 -8.44 9.39
N ILE A 22 7.17 -7.39 10.00
CA ILE A 22 7.38 -7.32 11.44
C ILE A 22 6.13 -6.78 12.12
N GLU A 23 5.49 -7.59 12.96
CA GLU A 23 4.30 -7.19 13.72
C GLU A 23 4.53 -5.90 14.52
N GLY A 24 3.57 -4.96 14.42
CA GLY A 24 3.63 -3.66 15.07
C GLY A 24 4.55 -2.64 14.40
N LYS A 25 5.21 -2.98 13.29
CA LYS A 25 5.90 -2.02 12.42
C LYS A 25 5.08 -1.75 11.15
N PRO A 26 5.27 -0.59 10.50
CA PRO A 26 4.63 -0.29 9.22
C PRO A 26 5.01 -1.33 8.16
N ASP A 27 4.02 -1.76 7.39
CA ASP A 27 4.23 -2.58 6.20
C ASP A 27 4.71 -1.72 5.02
N ALA A 28 4.86 -2.34 3.84
CA ALA A 28 5.23 -1.63 2.63
C ALA A 28 4.16 -0.61 2.20
N VAL A 29 2.87 -0.94 2.37
CA VAL A 29 1.76 -0.08 1.94
C VAL A 29 1.74 1.21 2.74
N GLU A 30 1.78 1.12 4.06
CA GLU A 30 1.85 2.26 4.97
C GLU A 30 3.13 3.08 4.73
N THR A 31 4.28 2.41 4.58
CA THR A 31 5.56 3.09 4.34
C THR A 31 5.53 3.91 3.04
N ILE A 32 5.04 3.31 1.95
CA ILE A 32 4.94 3.97 0.63
C ILE A 32 3.92 5.10 0.67
N ALA A 33 2.73 4.88 1.22
CA ALA A 33 1.68 5.89 1.30
C ALA A 33 2.15 7.11 2.10
N ASN A 34 2.82 6.90 3.24
CA ASN A 34 3.40 7.98 4.05
C ASN A 34 4.49 8.75 3.30
N ALA A 35 5.31 8.08 2.50
CA ALA A 35 6.31 8.74 1.65
C ALA A 35 5.65 9.55 0.52
N TYR A 36 4.60 9.02 -0.10
CA TYR A 36 3.85 9.67 -1.18
C TYR A 36 3.08 10.90 -0.70
N VAL A 37 2.42 10.83 0.46
CA VAL A 37 1.67 11.94 1.06
C VAL A 37 2.54 13.19 1.23
N LYS A 38 3.81 13.01 1.61
CA LYS A 38 4.79 14.12 1.75
C LYS A 38 5.08 14.88 0.46
N LEU A 39 4.77 14.30 -0.71
CA LEU A 39 4.92 14.96 -2.01
C LEU A 39 3.78 15.93 -2.34
N GLY A 40 2.67 15.90 -1.60
CA GLY A 40 1.54 16.82 -1.80
C GLY A 40 0.78 16.64 -3.12
N ARG A 41 0.89 15.47 -3.77
CA ARG A 41 0.21 15.16 -5.05
C ARG A 41 -1.22 14.66 -4.90
N HIS A 42 -1.63 14.30 -3.69
CA HIS A 42 -2.98 13.88 -3.36
C HIS A 42 -3.85 15.10 -3.03
N ARG A 43 -5.18 14.90 -2.96
CA ARG A 43 -6.07 15.89 -2.34
C ARG A 43 -6.46 15.42 -0.95
N GLU A 44 -6.61 16.38 -0.04
CA GLU A 44 -7.06 16.14 1.33
C GLU A 44 -8.24 17.07 1.67
N GLY A 45 -9.08 16.64 2.60
CA GLY A 45 -10.23 17.43 3.05
C GLY A 45 -11.17 16.65 3.95
N VAL A 46 -12.18 17.31 4.47
CA VAL A 46 -13.15 16.69 5.38
C VAL A 46 -14.36 16.16 4.59
N VAL A 47 -14.72 14.90 4.82
CA VAL A 47 -15.99 14.31 4.38
C VAL A 47 -16.79 13.90 5.61
N GLY A 48 -17.90 14.60 5.86
CA GLY A 48 -18.63 14.47 7.14
C GLY A 48 -17.80 15.00 8.30
N PHE A 49 -17.33 14.10 9.17
CA PHE A 49 -16.45 14.42 10.30
C PHE A 49 -15.06 13.76 10.20
N ALA A 50 -14.74 13.12 9.07
CA ALA A 50 -13.48 12.42 8.86
C ALA A 50 -12.53 13.23 7.98
N GLN A 51 -11.24 13.26 8.34
CA GLN A 51 -10.18 13.68 7.43
C GLN A 51 -10.02 12.60 6.36
N CYS A 52 -10.12 12.98 5.09
CA CYS A 52 -10.11 12.08 3.95
C CYS A 52 -9.02 12.47 2.95
N TYR A 53 -8.61 11.46 2.17
CA TYR A 53 -7.58 11.56 1.15
C TYR A 53 -8.14 11.04 -0.17
N LEU A 54 -7.80 11.71 -1.27
CA LEU A 54 -8.08 11.26 -2.62
C LEU A 54 -6.76 11.13 -3.38
N PHE A 55 -6.46 9.89 -3.78
CA PHE A 55 -5.25 9.51 -4.50
C PHE A 55 -5.58 9.16 -5.95
N ASP A 56 -4.70 9.57 -6.88
CA ASP A 56 -4.68 8.97 -8.21
C ASP A 56 -4.01 7.59 -8.12
N ALA A 57 -4.74 6.56 -8.55
CA ALA A 57 -4.28 5.18 -8.43
C ALA A 57 -3.05 4.89 -9.30
N GLN A 58 -2.95 5.49 -10.48
CA GLN A 58 -1.83 5.28 -11.38
C GLN A 58 -0.55 5.94 -10.82
N ASP A 59 -0.66 7.16 -10.29
CA ASP A 59 0.49 7.88 -9.72
C ASP A 59 1.02 7.19 -8.46
N ILE A 60 0.15 6.83 -7.51
CA ILE A 60 0.61 6.19 -6.25
C ILE A 60 1.22 4.81 -6.47
N VAL A 61 0.69 4.02 -7.42
CA VAL A 61 1.26 2.72 -7.78
C VAL A 61 2.61 2.89 -8.47
N THR A 62 2.72 3.82 -9.43
CA THR A 62 3.99 4.11 -10.12
C THR A 62 5.06 4.60 -9.14
N PHE A 63 4.66 5.46 -8.20
CA PHE A 63 5.53 5.89 -7.12
C PHE A 63 5.95 4.72 -6.23
N GLY A 64 5.03 3.84 -5.84
CA GLY A 64 5.31 2.68 -4.98
C GLY A 64 6.33 1.72 -5.59
N VAL A 65 6.18 1.40 -6.89
CA VAL A 65 7.17 0.61 -7.64
C VAL A 65 8.54 1.31 -7.61
N THR A 66 8.59 2.58 -8.00
CA THR A 66 9.83 3.37 -8.01
C THR A 66 10.48 3.49 -6.63
N TYR A 67 9.66 3.55 -5.57
CA TYR A 67 10.13 3.66 -4.19
C TYR A 67 10.80 2.36 -3.75
N LEU A 68 10.16 1.22 -4.02
CA LEU A 68 10.71 -0.10 -3.68
C LEU A 68 12.02 -0.37 -4.44
N GLU A 69 12.05 -0.15 -5.76
CA GLU A 69 13.25 -0.35 -6.61
C GLU A 69 14.47 0.49 -6.20
N LYS A 70 14.25 1.60 -5.48
CA LYS A 70 15.33 2.48 -5.01
C LYS A 70 15.90 2.10 -3.64
N HIS A 71 15.13 1.38 -2.83
CA HIS A 71 15.50 1.10 -1.43
C HIS A 71 15.82 -0.37 -1.17
N PHE A 72 15.40 -1.28 -2.06
CA PHE A 72 15.56 -2.73 -1.96
C PHE A 72 15.99 -3.30 -3.31
#